data_AF-A0A2G9U3N7-F1
#
_entry.id   AF-A0A2G9U3N7-F1
#
_cell.length_a   1.000
_cell.length_b   1.000
_cell.length_c   1.000
_cell.angle_alpha   90.00
_cell.angle_beta   90.00
_cell.angle_gamma   90.00
#
_symmetry.space_group_name_H-M   'P 1'
#
loop_
_entity.id
_entity.type
_entity.pdbx_description
1 polymer ?
#
loop_
_entity_poly.entity_id
_entity_poly.type
_entity_poly.pdbx_seq_one_letter_code
_entity_poly.pdbx_strand_id
1 'polypeptide(L)'
;LICCSNNVFRWISSRAHVRCVYDRPLDHLGPAPLYLVNPNHKFASPEMSRSLPVWKNVTQSVQDNRLFTAIQTLINDSRRVTENGQIALGPHFPVFRDIQFASLDVFGRALLRDSLDKQYVEEYQKLPPRIMCIMPHQDRPQSPVQRACRKVFLPLDLF
;
A
#
# COMPACT_ATOMS: atom_id res chain seq x y z
N LEU A 1 4.56 -1.38 7.81
CA LEU A 1 5.86 -1.98 7.48
C LEU A 1 5.87 -2.33 6.00
N ILE A 2 7.00 -2.17 5.32
CA ILE A 2 7.04 -2.30 3.87
C ILE A 2 7.21 -3.77 3.52
N CYS A 3 6.23 -4.35 2.85
CA CYS A 3 6.40 -5.60 2.12
C CYS A 3 6.38 -5.25 0.63
N CYS A 4 7.43 -5.57 -0.12
CA CYS A 4 7.32 -5.60 -1.58
C CYS A 4 6.38 -6.76 -1.95
N SER A 5 5.24 -6.45 -2.55
CA SER A 5 4.25 -7.42 -3.00
C SER A 5 4.74 -8.21 -4.22
N ASN A 6 4.42 -9.51 -4.27
CA ASN A 6 4.75 -10.43 -5.38
C ASN A 6 4.37 -9.95 -6.79
N ASN A 7 3.33 -9.11 -6.92
CA ASN A 7 2.88 -8.59 -8.22
C ASN A 7 3.65 -7.33 -8.68
N VAL A 8 4.16 -6.53 -7.74
CA VAL A 8 5.09 -5.42 -8.03
C VAL A 8 6.50 -5.96 -8.29
N PHE A 9 6.85 -7.07 -7.61
CA PHE A 9 8.12 -7.76 -7.77
C PHE A 9 8.31 -8.31 -9.18
N ARG A 10 7.33 -9.01 -9.78
CA ARG A 10 7.50 -9.63 -11.11
C ARG A 10 7.84 -8.65 -12.24
N TRP A 11 7.36 -7.41 -12.18
CA TRP A 11 7.62 -6.41 -13.22
C TRP A 11 8.94 -5.67 -12.99
N ILE A 12 9.23 -5.28 -11.74
CA ILE A 12 10.42 -4.50 -11.38
C ILE A 12 11.68 -5.37 -11.19
N SER A 13 11.55 -6.65 -10.78
CA SER A 13 12.69 -7.54 -10.48
C SER A 13 13.55 -7.90 -11.68
N SER A 14 13.04 -7.68 -12.90
CA SER A 14 13.81 -7.90 -14.13
C SER A 14 14.81 -6.76 -14.42
N ARG A 15 14.67 -5.61 -13.74
CA ARG A 15 15.43 -4.38 -14.04
C ARG A 15 16.02 -3.67 -12.82
N ALA A 16 15.55 -3.95 -11.61
CA ALA A 16 16.07 -3.32 -10.38
C ALA A 16 16.07 -4.29 -9.18
N HIS A 17 17.08 -4.13 -8.32
CA HIS A 17 17.18 -4.88 -7.06
C HIS A 17 16.43 -4.13 -5.94
N VAL A 18 15.18 -4.51 -5.69
CA VAL A 18 14.37 -3.84 -4.66
C VAL A 18 14.76 -4.35 -3.27
N ARG A 19 15.64 -3.63 -2.58
CA ARG A 19 15.80 -3.79 -1.12
C ARG A 19 14.65 -3.07 -0.42
N CYS A 20 13.82 -3.84 0.26
CA CYS A 20 12.90 -3.26 1.21
C CYS A 20 13.68 -2.81 2.47
N VAL A 21 13.81 -1.49 2.69
CA VAL A 21 14.58 -0.96 3.85
C VAL A 21 13.76 -0.92 5.15
N TYR A 22 12.49 -1.30 5.10
CA TYR A 22 11.51 -1.06 6.18
C TYR A 22 10.86 -2.31 6.72
N ASP A 23 11.62 -3.38 6.67
CA ASP A 23 11.15 -4.64 7.12
C ASP A 23 12.07 -5.09 8.23
N ARG A 24 11.49 -5.11 9.42
CA ARG A 24 12.12 -5.60 10.64
C ARG A 24 11.56 -7.01 10.78
N PRO A 25 12.31 -8.06 10.39
CA PRO A 25 11.79 -9.42 10.28
C PRO A 25 11.06 -9.89 11.55
N LEU A 26 11.52 -9.39 12.70
CA LEU A 26 11.03 -9.72 14.03
C LEU A 26 9.71 -9.04 14.41
N ASP A 27 9.29 -7.98 13.71
CA ASP A 27 8.05 -7.24 13.96
C ASP A 27 6.87 -7.79 13.12
N HIS A 28 7.08 -8.84 12.33
CA HIS A 28 6.03 -9.49 11.55
C HIS A 28 5.38 -10.61 12.36
N LEU A 29 4.17 -10.38 12.85
CA LEU A 29 3.30 -11.41 13.46
C LEU A 29 2.57 -12.26 12.38
N GLY A 30 3.16 -12.38 11.18
CA GLY A 30 2.58 -13.00 9.99
C GLY A 30 3.65 -13.64 9.09
N PRO A 31 3.32 -14.06 7.86
CA PRO A 31 4.26 -14.77 6.99
C PRO A 31 5.52 -13.95 6.70
N ALA A 32 6.66 -14.65 6.62
CA ALA A 32 7.98 -14.07 6.45
C ALA A 32 8.04 -13.10 5.26
N PRO A 33 8.59 -11.89 5.44
CA PRO A 33 8.67 -10.90 4.38
C PRO A 33 9.52 -11.34 3.20
N LEU A 34 8.97 -11.16 2.00
CA LEU A 34 9.35 -11.88 0.78
C LEU A 34 10.79 -11.57 0.29
N TYR A 35 11.41 -10.49 0.74
CA TYR A 35 12.81 -10.17 0.40
C TYR A 35 13.83 -10.92 1.29
N LEU A 36 13.39 -11.64 2.33
CA LEU A 36 14.19 -12.65 3.04
C LEU A 36 14.15 -14.02 2.33
N VAL A 37 13.27 -14.19 1.34
CA VAL A 37 12.93 -15.50 0.72
C VAL A 37 13.40 -15.55 -0.74
N ASN A 38 14.63 -15.10 -0.97
CA ASN A 38 15.37 -15.21 -2.23
C ASN A 38 15.64 -16.69 -2.59
N PRO A 39 16.17 -17.02 -3.78
CA PRO A 39 15.53 -17.28 -5.06
C PRO A 39 15.06 -18.74 -5.26
N ASN A 40 15.01 -19.58 -4.23
CA ASN A 40 14.64 -21.01 -4.33
C ASN A 40 13.14 -21.31 -4.11
N HIS A 41 12.27 -20.30 -4.04
CA HIS A 41 10.89 -20.50 -3.61
C HIS A 41 9.84 -19.97 -4.60
N LYS A 42 8.93 -20.87 -4.99
CA LYS A 42 7.74 -20.57 -5.79
C LYS A 42 6.74 -19.80 -4.92
N PHE A 43 6.50 -18.54 -5.24
CA PHE A 43 5.51 -17.71 -4.54
C PHE A 43 4.08 -18.27 -4.74
N ALA A 44 3.44 -18.72 -3.66
CA ALA A 44 1.98 -18.85 -3.52
C ALA A 44 1.38 -17.46 -3.16
N SER A 45 0.13 -17.07 -3.39
CA SER A 45 -1.08 -17.58 -4.05
C SER A 45 -1.71 -16.36 -4.81
N PRO A 46 -2.43 -16.52 -5.93
CA PRO A 46 -3.09 -15.45 -6.70
C PRO A 46 -4.12 -14.57 -5.93
N GLU A 47 -4.48 -14.97 -4.71
CA GLU A 47 -5.68 -14.51 -3.99
C GLU A 47 -5.65 -13.07 -3.45
N MET A 48 -4.51 -12.39 -3.44
CA MET A 48 -4.39 -11.00 -2.95
C MET A 48 -4.28 -9.95 -4.07
N SER A 49 -4.56 -10.32 -5.32
CA SER A 49 -4.51 -9.39 -6.45
C SER A 49 -5.84 -8.64 -6.60
N ARG A 50 -5.79 -7.30 -6.52
CA ARG A 50 -6.97 -6.46 -6.81
C ARG A 50 -7.22 -6.39 -8.30
N SER A 51 -8.50 -6.25 -8.65
CA SER A 51 -8.92 -6.13 -10.04
C SER A 51 -8.38 -4.85 -10.68
N LEU A 52 -8.16 -4.89 -12.00
CA LEU A 52 -7.71 -3.73 -12.78
C LEU A 52 -8.62 -2.50 -12.64
N PRO A 53 -9.97 -2.62 -12.60
CA PRO A 53 -10.85 -1.47 -12.37
C PRO A 53 -10.60 -0.76 -11.03
N VAL A 54 -10.27 -1.49 -9.96
CA VAL A 54 -9.94 -0.89 -8.66
C VAL A 54 -8.71 0.00 -8.79
N TRP A 55 -7.67 -0.47 -9.46
CA TRP A 55 -6.45 0.32 -9.69
C TRP A 55 -6.70 1.55 -10.54
N LYS A 56 -7.50 1.44 -11.61
CA LYS A 56 -7.89 2.59 -12.44
C LYS A 56 -8.66 3.64 -11.63
N ASN A 57 -9.60 3.20 -10.78
CA ASN A 57 -10.35 4.11 -9.92
C ASN A 57 -9.45 4.83 -8.92
N VAL A 58 -8.47 4.12 -8.34
CA VAL A 58 -7.49 4.70 -7.41
C VAL A 58 -6.64 5.76 -8.11
N THR A 59 -6.05 5.45 -9.26
CA THR A 59 -5.16 6.39 -9.96
C THR A 59 -5.93 7.57 -10.55
N GLN A 60 -7.14 7.36 -11.06
CA GLN A 60 -8.03 8.44 -11.49
C GLN A 60 -8.40 9.35 -10.32
N SER A 61 -8.72 8.78 -9.16
CA SER A 61 -9.01 9.57 -7.95
C SER A 61 -7.81 10.42 -7.51
N VAL A 62 -6.58 9.91 -7.67
CA VAL A 62 -5.36 10.70 -7.40
C VAL A 62 -5.19 11.83 -8.42
N GLN A 63 -5.40 11.55 -9.71
CA GLN A 63 -5.35 12.57 -10.77
C GLN A 63 -6.38 13.69 -10.55
N ASP A 64 -7.57 13.34 -10.07
CA ASP A 64 -8.67 14.27 -9.82
C ASP A 64 -8.59 14.98 -8.46
N ASN A 65 -7.51 14.77 -7.68
CA ASN A 65 -7.35 15.25 -6.31
C ASN A 65 -8.49 14.82 -5.36
N ARG A 66 -9.01 13.61 -5.55
CA ARG A 66 -10.06 12.97 -4.75
C ARG A 66 -9.51 11.81 -3.92
N LEU A 67 -8.47 12.07 -3.12
CA LEU A 67 -7.75 11.01 -2.41
C LEU A 67 -8.64 10.24 -1.41
N PHE A 68 -9.65 10.89 -0.83
CA PHE A 68 -10.66 10.23 0.00
C PHE A 68 -11.38 9.10 -0.76
N THR A 69 -11.71 9.32 -2.03
CA THR A 69 -12.34 8.31 -2.90
C THR A 69 -11.39 7.13 -3.15
N ALA A 70 -10.09 7.38 -3.34
CA ALA A 70 -9.10 6.31 -3.47
C ALA A 70 -9.02 5.45 -2.19
N ILE A 71 -8.98 6.10 -1.02
CA ILE A 71 -8.97 5.42 0.29
C ILE A 71 -10.23 4.57 0.46
N GLN A 72 -11.42 5.14 0.21
CA GLN A 72 -12.68 4.41 0.31
C GLN A 72 -12.76 3.23 -0.65
N THR A 73 -12.26 3.38 -1.88
CA THR A 73 -12.22 2.30 -2.87
C THR A 73 -11.44 1.11 -2.33
N LEU A 74 -10.25 1.33 -1.79
CA LEU A 74 -9.39 0.26 -1.26
C LEU A 74 -9.94 -0.37 0.02
N ILE A 75 -10.52 0.44 0.91
CA ILE A 75 -11.18 -0.03 2.12
C ILE A 75 -12.37 -0.92 1.76
N ASN A 76 -13.24 -0.46 0.86
CA ASN A 76 -14.44 -1.19 0.46
C ASN A 76 -14.11 -2.50 -0.26
N ASP A 77 -13.09 -2.50 -1.11
CA ASP A 77 -12.57 -3.71 -1.78
C ASP A 77 -12.05 -4.74 -0.77
N SER A 78 -11.50 -4.28 0.35
CA SER A 78 -10.95 -5.15 1.40
C SER A 78 -11.99 -5.52 2.47
N ARG A 79 -13.19 -4.95 2.47
CA ARG A 79 -14.23 -5.23 3.48
C ARG A 79 -14.74 -6.65 3.35
N ARG A 80 -14.92 -7.30 4.50
CA ARG A 80 -15.53 -8.62 4.61
C ARG A 80 -16.50 -8.64 5.79
N VAL A 81 -17.51 -9.50 5.70
CA VAL A 81 -18.42 -9.79 6.80
C VAL A 81 -17.88 -11.02 7.52
N THR A 82 -17.63 -10.93 8.82
CA THR A 82 -17.18 -12.06 9.64
C THR A 82 -18.33 -13.04 9.89
N GLU A 83 -18.03 -14.23 10.38
CA GLU A 83 -19.04 -15.24 10.73
C GLU A 83 -20.06 -14.73 11.76
N ASN A 84 -19.67 -13.78 12.61
CA ASN A 84 -20.53 -13.13 13.60
C ASN A 84 -21.34 -11.95 13.02
N GLY A 85 -21.34 -11.75 11.71
CA GLY A 85 -22.05 -10.65 11.05
C GLY A 85 -21.41 -9.27 11.21
N GLN A 86 -20.19 -9.19 11.77
CA GLN A 86 -19.49 -7.93 11.96
C GLN A 86 -18.69 -7.54 10.70
N ILE A 87 -18.56 -6.25 10.45
CA ILE A 87 -17.72 -5.75 9.34
C ILE A 87 -16.27 -5.72 9.82
N ALA A 88 -15.38 -6.37 9.08
CA ALA A 88 -13.94 -6.31 9.28
C ALA A 88 -13.23 -5.99 7.95
N LEU A 89 -11.96 -5.60 8.05
CA LEU A 89 -11.09 -5.55 6.88
C LEU A 89 -10.36 -6.89 6.74
N GLY A 90 -10.51 -7.52 5.59
CA GLY A 90 -9.73 -8.69 5.22
C GLY A 90 -8.24 -8.36 5.06
N PRO A 91 -7.39 -9.38 4.83
CA PRO A 91 -5.97 -9.17 4.58
C PRO A 91 -5.73 -8.22 3.40
N HIS A 92 -4.99 -7.15 3.62
CA HIS A 92 -4.64 -6.17 2.60
C HIS A 92 -3.27 -5.54 2.88
N PHE A 93 -2.64 -5.01 1.84
CA PHE A 93 -1.47 -4.17 2.00
C PHE A 93 -1.86 -2.78 2.50
N PRO A 94 -0.93 -2.03 3.10
CA PRO A 94 -1.23 -0.68 3.58
C PRO A 94 -1.86 0.19 2.51
N VAL A 95 -3.00 0.82 2.80
CA VAL A 95 -3.79 1.62 1.84
C VAL A 95 -2.93 2.70 1.19
N PHE A 96 -2.16 3.45 1.98
CA PHE A 96 -1.25 4.46 1.45
C PHE A 96 -0.19 3.88 0.51
N ARG A 97 0.32 2.68 0.81
CA ARG A 97 1.31 2.01 -0.05
C ARG A 97 0.68 1.71 -1.41
N ASP A 98 -0.50 1.12 -1.42
CA ASP A 98 -1.18 0.77 -2.66
C ASP A 98 -1.48 2.01 -3.52
N ILE A 99 -1.94 3.10 -2.91
CA ILE A 99 -2.12 4.39 -3.60
C ILE A 99 -0.79 4.90 -4.17
N GLN A 100 0.26 4.95 -3.35
CA GLN A 100 1.56 5.48 -3.76
C GLN A 100 2.16 4.69 -4.91
N PHE A 101 2.15 3.36 -4.84
CA PHE A 101 2.73 2.51 -5.88
C PHE A 101 1.93 2.58 -7.18
N ALA A 102 0.59 2.51 -7.11
CA ALA A 102 -0.26 2.66 -8.30
C ALA A 102 -0.09 4.04 -8.96
N SER A 103 0.05 5.09 -8.14
CA SER A 103 0.27 6.45 -8.64
C SER A 103 1.66 6.63 -9.25
N LEU A 104 2.70 6.02 -8.66
CA LEU A 104 4.06 6.06 -9.22
C LEU A 104 4.14 5.33 -10.56
N ASP A 105 3.42 4.21 -10.71
CA ASP A 105 3.35 3.45 -11.96
C ASP A 105 2.75 4.30 -13.10
N VAL A 106 1.69 5.06 -12.82
CA VAL A 106 1.00 5.87 -13.84
C VAL A 106 1.68 7.22 -14.08
N PHE A 107 2.09 7.93 -13.04
CA PHE A 107 2.55 9.32 -13.14
C PHE A 107 4.07 9.46 -13.07
N GLY A 108 4.79 8.42 -12.64
CA GLY A 108 6.24 8.45 -12.48
C GLY A 108 6.72 9.68 -11.70
N ARG A 109 7.62 10.45 -12.31
CA ARG A 109 8.20 11.65 -11.70
C ARG A 109 7.23 12.83 -11.58
N ALA A 110 6.13 12.82 -12.31
CA ALA A 110 5.11 13.87 -12.21
C ALA A 110 4.31 13.76 -10.89
N LEU A 111 4.39 12.63 -10.19
CA LEU A 111 3.75 12.47 -8.90
C LEU A 111 4.41 13.35 -7.82
N LEU A 112 3.66 14.32 -7.33
CA LEU A 112 4.05 15.13 -6.17
C LEU A 112 3.88 14.35 -4.87
N ARG A 113 4.86 13.51 -4.53
CA ARG A 113 4.85 12.60 -3.36
C ARG A 113 4.56 13.31 -2.04
N ASP A 114 5.13 14.50 -1.84
CA ASP A 114 4.94 15.29 -0.61
C ASP A 114 3.51 15.82 -0.49
N SER A 115 2.88 16.14 -1.62
CA SER A 115 1.46 16.49 -1.67
C SER A 115 0.60 15.28 -1.33
N LEU A 116 0.90 14.12 -1.92
CA LEU A 116 0.19 12.86 -1.65
C LEU A 116 0.25 12.47 -0.16
N ASP A 117 1.42 12.61 0.49
CA ASP A 117 1.55 12.38 1.94
C ASP A 117 0.66 13.30 2.77
N LYS A 118 0.64 14.59 2.45
CA LYS A 118 -0.16 15.58 3.18
C LYS A 118 -1.65 15.31 3.00
N GLN A 119 -2.09 15.10 1.75
CA GLN A 119 -3.47 14.76 1.45
C GLN A 119 -3.89 13.48 2.17
N TYR A 120 -3.02 12.45 2.25
CA TYR A 120 -3.40 11.21 2.94
C TYR A 120 -3.65 11.44 4.43
N VAL A 121 -2.84 12.26 5.09
CA VAL A 121 -3.06 12.64 6.50
C VAL A 121 -4.41 13.33 6.66
N GLU A 122 -4.70 14.30 5.79
CA GLU A 122 -5.92 15.11 5.83
C GLU A 122 -7.18 14.26 5.56
N GLU A 123 -7.16 13.42 4.53
CA GLU A 123 -8.31 12.59 4.16
C GLU A 123 -8.52 11.42 5.13
N TYR A 124 -7.45 10.85 5.69
CA TYR A 124 -7.56 9.80 6.70
C TYR A 124 -8.32 10.27 7.94
N GLN A 125 -8.13 11.53 8.36
CA GLN A 125 -8.85 12.11 9.49
C GLN A 125 -10.35 12.29 9.24
N LYS A 126 -10.78 12.32 7.97
CA LYS A 126 -12.19 12.44 7.58
C LYS A 126 -12.91 11.09 7.52
N LEU A 127 -12.21 9.98 7.74
CA LEU A 127 -12.83 8.66 7.74
C LEU A 127 -13.88 8.54 8.85
N PRO A 128 -15.04 7.91 8.58
CA PRO A 128 -16.06 7.73 9.59
C PRO A 128 -15.53 6.94 10.80
N PRO A 129 -15.95 7.25 12.04
CA PRO A 129 -15.47 6.57 13.25
C PRO A 129 -15.58 5.05 13.19
N ARG A 130 -16.66 4.53 12.61
CA ARG A 130 -16.86 3.07 12.41
C ARG A 130 -15.76 2.42 11.56
N ILE A 131 -15.25 3.16 10.56
CA ILE A 131 -14.14 2.68 9.73
C ILE A 131 -12.84 2.81 10.49
N MET A 132 -12.60 3.93 11.15
CA MET A 132 -11.42 4.13 11.99
C MET A 132 -11.23 3.04 13.05
N CYS A 133 -12.32 2.51 13.62
CA CYS A 133 -12.28 1.39 14.58
C CYS A 133 -11.76 0.07 13.99
N ILE A 134 -11.92 -0.16 12.69
CA ILE A 134 -11.49 -1.40 12.01
C ILE A 134 -10.20 -1.24 11.22
N MET A 135 -9.67 -0.02 11.11
CA MET A 135 -8.42 0.25 10.39
C MET A 135 -7.22 -0.29 11.17
N PRO A 136 -6.39 -1.16 10.58
CA PRO A 136 -5.17 -1.62 11.22
C PRO A 136 -4.14 -0.49 11.36
N HIS A 137 -3.20 -0.65 12.29
CA HIS A 137 -2.16 0.35 12.56
C HIS A 137 -1.33 0.71 11.31
N GLN A 138 -1.14 -0.25 10.40
CA GLN A 138 -0.36 -0.07 9.18
C GLN A 138 -0.92 1.00 8.22
N ASP A 139 -2.22 1.29 8.30
CA ASP A 139 -2.89 2.27 7.43
C ASP A 139 -2.92 3.67 8.02
N ARG A 140 -2.46 3.83 9.27
CA ARG A 140 -2.37 5.15 9.87
C ARG A 140 -1.38 6.02 9.09
N PRO A 141 -1.61 7.33 8.99
CA PRO A 141 -0.67 8.23 8.37
C PRO A 141 0.70 8.16 9.05
N GLN A 142 1.75 8.15 8.23
CA GLN A 142 3.12 8.08 8.72
C GLN A 142 3.55 9.36 9.44
N SER A 143 4.32 9.22 10.51
CA SER A 143 4.93 10.36 11.21
C SER A 143 5.89 11.12 10.29
N PRO A 144 6.24 12.38 10.60
CA PRO A 144 7.23 13.15 9.83
C PRO A 144 8.56 12.41 9.65
N VAL A 145 9.05 11.74 10.70
CA VAL A 145 10.29 10.95 10.66
C VAL A 145 10.13 9.74 9.74
N GLN A 146 9.02 9.01 9.84
CA GLN A 146 8.75 7.86 8.97
C GLN A 146 8.68 8.28 7.50
N ARG A 147 8.05 9.43 7.20
CA ARG A 147 8.00 10.00 5.84
C ARG A 147 9.38 10.42 5.34
N ALA A 148 10.18 11.07 6.18
CA ALA A 148 11.54 11.48 5.83
C ALA A 148 12.42 10.28 5.48
N CYS A 149 12.41 9.25 6.33
CA CYS A 149 13.11 7.99 6.06
C CYS A 149 12.64 7.38 4.71
N ARG A 150 11.35 7.52 4.35
CA ARG A 150 10.80 6.88 3.14
C ARG A 150 11.30 7.56 1.88
N LYS A 151 11.60 8.86 1.96
CA LYS A 151 12.23 9.62 0.87
C LYS A 151 13.68 9.20 0.66
N VAL A 152 14.41 8.93 1.74
CA VAL A 152 15.83 8.53 1.69
C VAL A 152 15.99 7.09 1.19
N PHE A 153 15.05 6.21 1.54
CA PHE A 153 15.14 4.77 1.26
C PHE A 153 14.18 4.27 0.18
N LEU A 154 13.63 5.18 -0.64
CA LEU A 154 12.86 4.76 -1.80
C LEU A 154 13.82 4.07 -2.79
N PRO A 155 13.51 2.89 -3.35
CA PRO A 155 14.35 2.28 -4.38
C PRO A 155 14.57 3.32 -5.49
N LEU A 156 15.85 3.62 -5.69
CA LEU A 156 16.31 4.76 -6.49
C LEU A 156 16.05 4.57 -7.99
N ASP A 157 15.62 3.39 -8.44
CA ASP A 157 15.55 3.05 -9.86
C ASP A 157 14.12 2.82 -10.37
N LEU A 158 13.29 3.85 -10.31
CA LEU A 158 12.16 4.02 -11.24
C LEU A 158 12.60 5.04 -12.31
N PHE A 159 13.60 4.64 -13.11
CA PHE A 159 14.13 5.40 -14.24
C PHE A 159 13.63 4.82 -15.56
#